data_AF-A0A4Q1EZI4-F1
#
_entry.id   AF-A0A4Q1EZI4-F1
#
_cell.length_a   1.000
_cell.length_b   1.000
_cell.length_c   1.000
_cell.angle_alpha   90.00
_cell.angle_beta   90.00
_cell.angle_gamma   90.00
#
_symmetry.space_group_name_H-M   'P 1'
#
loop_
_entity.id
_entity.type
_entity.pdbx_description
1 polymer ?
#
loop_
_entity_poly.entity_id
_entity_poly.type
_entity_poly.pdbx_seq_one_letter_code
_entity_poly.pdbx_strand_id
1 'polypeptide(L)'
;AESGPATVINLVDMVGDAETLTTLNKNAANDGKYVYKSENDTETTIDVVADVINNASTIINDSKFATELTQFVGSNETLTSLAYDAAGKKLSYQGESGPATVINLVDMVGDAQTLTSLAVNGTTGTLDYKDENNFVTSINLSAAVKEPWFSSTTKAGATTNTENIYTQGWVGIGFDTPSGKAGEKLRINGSITTVNSTYADYVFEDYFQGYSDIKADYKFKGLAEIEQYIKTHKHLPGITPINELERTAEGYSFNMSELSIQLLEKTEEIYLHIIEQNNAIIAKDKEIAKMNERLERLEKLIEENTTSSNAASVSTN
;
A
#
# COMPACT_ATOMS: atom_id res chain seq x y z
N ALA A 1 -143.21 -25.63 68.88
CA ALA A 1 -142.38 -26.85 68.76
C ALA A 1 -142.64 -27.43 67.39
N GLU A 2 -141.78 -27.12 66.42
CA GLU A 2 -141.76 -27.87 65.16
C GLU A 2 -140.86 -29.08 65.37
N SER A 3 -141.51 -30.25 65.38
CA SER A 3 -140.92 -31.57 65.55
C SER A 3 -140.86 -32.23 64.18
N GLY A 4 -139.84 -31.91 63.39
CA GLY A 4 -139.42 -32.72 62.24
C GLY A 4 -138.14 -33.47 62.61
N PRO A 5 -137.93 -34.73 62.17
CA PRO A 5 -136.67 -35.43 62.41
C PRO A 5 -135.51 -34.64 61.79
N ALA A 6 -134.40 -34.53 62.51
CA ALA A 6 -133.20 -33.88 62.01
C ALA A 6 -132.64 -34.68 60.82
N THR A 7 -132.61 -34.06 59.64
CA THR A 7 -131.89 -34.62 58.50
C THR A 7 -130.40 -34.37 58.70
N VAL A 8 -129.63 -35.41 59.00
CA VAL A 8 -128.18 -35.33 59.04
C VAL A 8 -127.68 -35.41 57.60
N ILE A 9 -127.20 -34.28 57.07
CA ILE A 9 -126.47 -34.25 55.81
C ILE A 9 -125.01 -34.55 56.13
N ASN A 10 -124.52 -35.72 55.70
CA ASN A 10 -123.10 -36.02 55.80
C ASN A 10 -122.37 -35.31 54.65
N LEU A 11 -121.66 -34.23 54.98
CA LEU A 11 -120.93 -33.44 53.98
C LEU A 11 -119.87 -34.28 53.24
N VAL A 12 -119.36 -35.34 53.87
CA VAL A 12 -118.42 -36.28 53.24
C VAL A 12 -119.07 -37.06 52.11
N ASP A 13 -120.35 -37.45 52.23
CA ASP A 13 -121.05 -38.20 51.17
C ASP A 13 -121.46 -37.29 49.99
N MET A 14 -121.52 -35.97 50.21
CA MET A 14 -121.80 -34.98 49.16
C MET A 14 -120.56 -34.55 48.37
N VAL A 15 -119.38 -34.65 48.97
CA VAL A 15 -118.15 -34.07 48.43
C VAL A 15 -117.09 -35.14 48.16
N GLY A 16 -117.14 -36.30 48.83
CA GLY A 16 -116.18 -37.40 48.69
C GLY A 16 -116.15 -38.02 47.29
N ASP A 17 -117.31 -38.20 46.65
CA ASP A 17 -117.38 -38.66 45.25
C ASP A 17 -116.95 -37.57 44.24
N ALA A 18 -116.81 -36.32 44.70
CA ALA A 18 -116.33 -35.18 43.91
C ALA A 18 -114.86 -34.81 44.21
N GLU A 19 -114.18 -35.53 45.11
CA GLU A 19 -112.75 -35.33 45.35
C GLU A 19 -111.93 -35.92 44.21
N THR A 20 -111.16 -35.07 43.55
CA THR A 20 -110.24 -35.41 42.47
C THR A 20 -108.79 -35.31 42.99
N LEU A 21 -107.95 -36.29 42.66
CA LEU A 21 -106.57 -36.36 43.15
C LEU A 21 -105.58 -35.86 42.07
N THR A 22 -104.76 -34.88 42.41
CA THR A 22 -103.59 -34.51 41.59
C THR A 22 -102.35 -35.31 42.00
N THR A 23 -101.51 -35.69 41.04
CA THR A 23 -100.24 -36.38 41.32
C THR A 23 -99.10 -35.78 40.51
N LEU A 24 -97.89 -35.76 41.09
CA LEU A 24 -96.66 -35.46 40.39
C LEU A 24 -95.71 -36.65 40.60
N ASN A 25 -95.62 -37.49 39.58
CA ASN A 25 -94.82 -38.70 39.66
C ASN A 25 -93.57 -38.56 38.81
N LYS A 26 -92.43 -38.95 39.39
CA LYS A 26 -91.19 -39.07 38.63
C LYS A 26 -91.34 -40.18 37.59
N ASN A 27 -90.90 -39.93 36.36
CA ASN A 27 -90.93 -40.95 35.32
C ASN A 27 -90.07 -42.14 35.73
N ALA A 28 -90.57 -43.36 35.48
CA ALA A 28 -89.90 -44.61 35.84
C ALA A 28 -88.50 -44.78 35.23
N ALA A 29 -88.21 -44.10 34.12
CA ALA A 29 -86.91 -44.13 33.45
C ALA A 29 -85.80 -43.32 34.15
N ASN A 30 -86.14 -42.50 35.16
CA ASN A 30 -85.21 -41.61 35.86
C ASN A 30 -84.41 -40.69 34.91
N ASP A 31 -85.01 -40.31 33.79
CA ASP A 31 -84.45 -39.49 32.72
C ASP A 31 -84.66 -37.97 32.94
N GLY A 32 -85.04 -37.59 34.16
CA GLY A 32 -85.34 -36.19 34.51
C GLY A 32 -86.74 -35.71 34.10
N LYS A 33 -87.59 -36.60 33.58
CA LYS A 33 -89.01 -36.29 33.31
C LYS A 33 -89.90 -36.57 34.51
N TYR A 34 -90.93 -35.74 34.67
CA TYR A 34 -91.99 -35.90 35.67
C TYR A 34 -93.35 -35.81 34.96
N VAL A 35 -94.31 -36.64 35.36
CA VAL A 35 -95.68 -36.60 34.83
C VAL A 35 -96.58 -36.05 35.93
N TYR A 36 -97.13 -34.87 35.65
CA TYR A 36 -98.18 -34.26 36.46
C TYR A 36 -99.54 -34.68 35.91
N LYS A 37 -100.39 -35.29 36.74
CA LYS A 37 -101.77 -35.64 36.40
C LYS A 37 -102.71 -34.71 37.17
N SER A 38 -103.50 -33.93 36.44
CA SER A 38 -104.47 -33.00 37.03
C SER A 38 -105.80 -33.68 37.37
N GLU A 39 -106.65 -32.95 38.10
CA GLU A 39 -107.96 -33.40 38.58
C GLU A 39 -108.95 -33.82 37.47
N ASN A 40 -108.74 -33.33 36.26
CA ASN A 40 -109.52 -33.70 35.07
C ASN A 40 -108.87 -34.81 34.23
N ASP A 41 -107.96 -35.59 34.83
CA ASP A 41 -107.17 -36.67 34.21
C ASP A 41 -106.22 -36.26 33.08
N THR A 42 -105.93 -34.96 32.90
CA THR A 42 -104.93 -34.51 31.92
C THR A 42 -103.52 -34.73 32.45
N GLU A 43 -102.67 -35.39 31.65
CA GLU A 43 -101.26 -35.58 31.97
C GLU A 43 -100.38 -34.56 31.26
N THR A 44 -99.50 -33.90 32.01
CA THR A 44 -98.47 -32.97 31.51
C THR A 44 -97.10 -33.52 31.87
N THR A 45 -96.23 -33.66 30.86
CA THR A 45 -94.84 -34.05 31.08
C THR A 45 -93.97 -32.82 31.29
N ILE A 46 -93.24 -32.79 32.40
CA ILE A 46 -92.22 -31.80 32.74
C ILE A 46 -90.86 -32.44 32.45
N ASP A 47 -90.09 -31.90 31.51
CA ASP A 47 -88.78 -32.42 31.13
C ASP A 47 -87.67 -31.47 31.57
N VAL A 48 -87.12 -31.73 32.76
CA VAL A 48 -86.13 -30.85 33.38
C VAL A 48 -84.82 -30.84 32.57
N VAL A 49 -84.46 -31.95 31.92
CA VAL A 49 -83.22 -32.03 31.13
C VAL A 49 -83.36 -31.24 29.85
N ALA A 50 -84.49 -31.39 29.15
CA ALA A 50 -84.76 -30.58 27.96
C ALA A 50 -84.81 -29.08 28.29
N ASP A 51 -85.42 -28.69 29.41
CA ASP A 51 -85.45 -27.29 29.86
C ASP A 51 -84.05 -26.74 30.12
N VAL A 52 -83.16 -27.52 30.76
CA VAL A 52 -81.76 -27.12 30.99
C VAL A 52 -80.99 -26.99 29.68
N ILE A 53 -81.17 -27.93 28.74
CA ILE A 53 -80.53 -27.88 27.42
C ILE A 53 -81.04 -26.67 26.63
N ASN A 54 -82.36 -26.43 26.62
CA ASN A 54 -82.96 -25.28 25.94
C ASN A 54 -82.48 -23.95 26.55
N ASN A 55 -82.23 -23.93 27.86
CA ASN A 55 -81.68 -22.77 28.56
C ASN A 55 -80.14 -22.70 28.54
N ALA A 56 -79.43 -23.64 27.91
CA ALA A 56 -77.96 -23.70 27.96
C ALA A 56 -77.31 -22.41 27.46
N SER A 57 -77.85 -21.79 26.40
CA SER A 57 -77.38 -20.49 25.92
C SER A 57 -77.51 -19.39 26.96
N THR A 58 -78.58 -19.38 27.76
CA THR A 58 -78.75 -18.42 28.86
C THR A 58 -77.76 -18.68 29.99
N ILE A 59 -77.49 -19.95 30.32
CA ILE A 59 -76.54 -20.34 31.37
C ILE A 59 -75.10 -19.99 30.99
N ILE A 60 -74.69 -20.29 29.75
CA ILE A 60 -73.32 -20.03 29.27
C ILE A 60 -73.07 -18.52 29.13
N ASN A 61 -74.11 -17.75 28.77
CA ASN A 61 -74.03 -16.30 28.70
C ASN A 61 -74.22 -15.60 30.06
N ASP A 62 -74.47 -16.35 31.15
CA ASP A 62 -74.49 -15.79 32.48
C ASP A 62 -73.09 -15.28 32.86
N SER A 63 -73.02 -14.01 33.23
CA SER A 63 -71.74 -13.34 33.52
C SER A 63 -70.95 -13.99 34.66
N LYS A 64 -71.62 -14.57 35.65
CA LYS A 64 -70.96 -15.21 36.79
C LYS A 64 -70.37 -16.55 36.37
N PHE A 65 -71.12 -17.36 35.63
CA PHE A 65 -70.63 -18.62 35.08
C PHE A 65 -69.46 -18.40 34.12
N ALA A 66 -69.57 -17.43 33.20
CA ALA A 66 -68.49 -17.10 32.27
C ALA A 66 -67.22 -16.63 33.00
N THR A 67 -67.37 -15.85 34.08
CA THR A 67 -66.23 -15.40 34.90
C THR A 67 -65.52 -16.57 35.59
N GLU A 68 -66.27 -17.46 36.24
CA GLU A 68 -65.71 -18.63 36.91
C GLU A 68 -65.03 -19.58 35.92
N LEU A 69 -65.65 -19.84 34.76
CA LEU A 69 -65.07 -20.66 33.71
C LEU A 69 -63.79 -20.03 33.14
N THR A 70 -63.79 -18.73 32.87
CA THR A 70 -62.60 -18.01 32.37
C THR A 70 -61.48 -18.03 33.38
N GLN A 71 -61.77 -17.85 34.67
CA GLN A 71 -60.77 -17.94 35.74
C GLN A 71 -60.21 -19.35 35.87
N PHE A 72 -61.06 -20.38 35.77
CA PHE A 72 -60.62 -21.76 35.78
C PHE A 72 -59.71 -22.07 34.59
N VAL A 73 -60.12 -21.72 33.37
CA VAL A 73 -59.32 -21.92 32.16
C VAL A 73 -58.01 -21.14 32.25
N GLY A 74 -58.05 -19.84 32.56
CA GLY A 74 -56.85 -19.01 32.66
C GLY A 74 -55.88 -19.40 33.79
N SER A 75 -56.36 -20.07 34.84
CA SER A 75 -55.49 -20.62 35.89
C SER A 75 -54.81 -21.93 35.50
N ASN A 76 -55.32 -22.61 34.46
CA ASN A 76 -54.77 -23.87 33.95
C ASN A 76 -54.06 -23.70 32.60
N GLU A 77 -54.29 -22.59 31.89
CA GLU A 77 -53.47 -22.19 30.75
C GLU A 77 -52.09 -21.76 31.24
N THR A 78 -51.03 -22.29 30.64
CA THR A 78 -49.66 -21.87 30.90
C THR A 78 -49.06 -21.27 29.63
N LEU A 79 -48.35 -20.15 29.78
CA LEU A 79 -47.92 -19.33 28.66
C LEU A 79 -46.58 -19.83 28.09
N THR A 80 -46.59 -20.40 26.89
CA THR A 80 -45.37 -20.66 26.13
C THR A 80 -44.78 -19.35 25.61
N SER A 81 -43.49 -19.08 25.84
CA SER A 81 -42.86 -17.85 25.34
C SER A 81 -41.46 -18.08 24.78
N LEU A 82 -41.07 -17.22 23.84
CA LEU A 82 -39.73 -17.16 23.25
C LEU A 82 -39.23 -15.72 23.36
N ALA A 83 -38.11 -15.52 24.03
CA ALA A 83 -37.52 -14.20 24.27
C ALA A 83 -36.07 -14.14 23.82
N TYR A 84 -35.69 -13.05 23.15
CA TYR A 84 -34.30 -12.78 22.77
C TYR A 84 -33.72 -11.66 23.64
N ASP A 85 -32.66 -11.97 24.37
CA ASP A 85 -31.82 -11.00 25.07
C ASP A 85 -30.67 -10.56 24.16
N ALA A 86 -30.78 -9.35 23.62
CA ALA A 86 -29.77 -8.78 22.72
C ALA A 86 -28.45 -8.42 23.43
N ALA A 87 -28.47 -8.13 24.73
CA ALA A 87 -27.26 -7.77 25.48
C ALA A 87 -26.47 -9.03 25.84
N GLY A 88 -27.16 -10.03 26.40
CA GLY A 88 -26.58 -11.33 26.74
C GLY A 88 -26.46 -12.30 25.57
N LYS A 89 -27.00 -11.97 24.39
CA LYS A 89 -27.01 -12.81 23.18
C LYS A 89 -27.62 -14.20 23.43
N LYS A 90 -28.75 -14.23 24.14
CA LYS A 90 -29.44 -15.47 24.56
C LYS A 90 -30.84 -15.53 23.97
N LEU A 91 -31.21 -16.70 23.45
CA LEU A 91 -32.59 -17.03 23.14
C LEU A 91 -33.13 -17.95 24.23
N SER A 92 -34.15 -17.50 24.95
CA SER A 92 -34.76 -18.25 26.05
C SER A 92 -36.13 -18.74 25.62
N TYR A 93 -36.33 -20.05 25.62
CA TYR A 93 -37.60 -20.71 25.39
C TYR A 93 -38.20 -21.20 26.70
N GLN A 94 -39.36 -20.69 27.07
CA GLN A 94 -40.13 -21.14 28.22
C GLN A 94 -41.28 -22.02 27.71
N GLY A 95 -41.18 -23.33 27.97
CA GLY A 95 -42.23 -24.30 27.67
C GLY A 95 -43.35 -24.31 28.72
N GLU A 96 -44.37 -25.14 28.47
CA GLU A 96 -45.60 -25.30 29.27
C GLU A 96 -45.34 -25.81 30.71
N SER A 97 -44.25 -26.56 30.89
CA SER A 97 -43.85 -27.12 32.18
C SER A 97 -42.33 -27.19 32.26
N GLY A 98 -41.79 -26.84 33.43
CA GLY A 98 -40.35 -26.91 33.71
C GLY A 98 -39.60 -25.59 33.49
N PRO A 99 -38.28 -25.59 33.78
CA PRO A 99 -37.44 -24.41 33.67
C PRO A 99 -37.21 -24.00 32.22
N ALA A 100 -36.95 -22.71 31.98
CA ALA A 100 -36.61 -22.19 30.65
C ALA A 100 -35.37 -22.87 30.06
N THR A 101 -35.44 -23.21 28.78
CA THR A 101 -34.28 -23.63 27.98
C THR A 101 -33.60 -22.39 27.45
N VAL A 102 -32.33 -22.19 27.84
CA VAL A 102 -31.52 -21.06 27.38
C VAL A 102 -30.54 -21.53 26.32
N ILE A 103 -30.61 -20.91 25.14
CA ILE A 103 -29.69 -21.09 24.02
C ILE A 103 -28.81 -19.86 23.94
N ASN A 104 -27.52 -20.00 24.25
CA ASN A 104 -26.52 -18.96 23.99
C ASN A 104 -26.25 -18.90 22.50
N LEU A 105 -26.58 -17.80 21.84
CA LEU A 105 -26.30 -17.65 20.42
C LEU A 105 -24.80 -17.54 20.16
N VAL A 106 -24.04 -16.95 21.09
CA VAL A 106 -22.56 -16.87 21.02
C VAL A 106 -21.94 -18.26 20.88
N ASP A 107 -22.46 -19.25 21.60
CA ASP A 107 -21.96 -20.62 21.53
C ASP A 107 -22.30 -21.29 20.18
N MET A 108 -23.32 -20.81 19.46
CA MET A 108 -23.76 -21.35 18.18
C MET A 108 -23.13 -20.67 16.96
N VAL A 109 -22.91 -19.34 17.02
CA VAL A 109 -22.35 -18.55 15.91
C VAL A 109 -20.89 -18.15 16.13
N GLY A 110 -20.31 -18.53 17.27
CA GLY A 110 -19.03 -18.01 17.75
C GLY A 110 -19.16 -16.58 18.30
N ASP A 111 -18.17 -16.13 19.08
CA ASP A 111 -17.97 -14.70 19.30
C ASP A 111 -17.88 -14.07 17.91
N ALA A 112 -18.85 -13.24 17.50
CA ALA A 112 -18.84 -12.63 16.16
C ALA A 112 -17.47 -12.01 15.88
N GLN A 113 -16.72 -12.64 14.97
CA GLN A 113 -15.28 -12.50 14.94
C GLN A 113 -14.86 -11.13 14.44
N THR A 114 -13.94 -10.48 15.16
CA THR A 114 -13.47 -9.10 14.91
C THR A 114 -11.96 -9.01 14.65
N LEU A 115 -11.27 -10.14 14.50
CA LEU A 115 -9.80 -10.18 14.42
C LEU A 115 -9.22 -10.01 13.01
N THR A 116 -10.06 -9.94 11.96
CA THR A 116 -9.57 -9.75 10.59
C THR A 116 -8.94 -8.38 10.43
N SER A 117 -7.64 -8.36 10.12
CA SER A 117 -6.92 -7.10 9.91
C SER A 117 -6.02 -7.20 8.69
N LEU A 118 -5.90 -6.08 7.99
CA LEU A 118 -5.01 -5.93 6.85
C LEU A 118 -4.09 -4.74 7.10
N ALA A 119 -2.79 -4.97 7.18
CA ALA A 119 -1.82 -3.94 7.50
C ALA A 119 -0.59 -4.04 6.62
N VAL A 120 -0.02 -2.89 6.24
CA VAL A 120 1.27 -2.84 5.56
C VAL A 120 2.38 -2.97 6.59
N ASN A 121 3.24 -3.97 6.39
CA ASN A 121 4.45 -4.15 7.16
C ASN A 121 5.62 -3.49 6.43
N GLY A 122 5.90 -2.24 6.79
CA GLY A 122 6.98 -1.47 6.17
C GLY A 122 8.39 -2.02 6.40
N THR A 123 8.57 -2.93 7.37
CA THR A 123 9.89 -3.55 7.64
C THR A 123 10.17 -4.68 6.66
N THR A 124 9.17 -5.52 6.37
CA THR A 124 9.29 -6.66 5.45
C THR A 124 8.85 -6.35 4.03
N GLY A 125 8.19 -5.21 3.81
CA GLY A 125 7.58 -4.87 2.51
C GLY A 125 6.41 -5.77 2.15
N THR A 126 5.69 -6.30 3.14
CA THR A 126 4.54 -7.20 2.93
C THR A 126 3.23 -6.50 3.29
N LEU A 127 2.14 -6.98 2.69
CA LEU A 127 0.79 -6.77 3.19
C LEU A 127 0.42 -7.98 4.04
N ASP A 128 0.29 -7.77 5.34
CA ASP A 128 -0.02 -8.82 6.30
C ASP A 128 -1.53 -8.87 6.53
N TYR A 129 -2.13 -9.99 6.11
CA TYR A 129 -3.52 -10.34 6.41
C TYR A 129 -3.54 -11.25 7.63
N LYS A 130 -4.17 -10.81 8.72
CA LYS A 130 -4.41 -11.62 9.91
C LYS A 130 -5.85 -12.11 9.88
N ASP A 131 -6.03 -13.42 9.95
CA ASP A 131 -7.35 -14.02 9.98
C ASP A 131 -7.93 -14.11 11.40
N GLU A 132 -9.14 -14.64 11.42
CA GLU A 132 -9.97 -14.98 12.58
C GLU A 132 -9.30 -15.92 13.59
N ASN A 133 -8.45 -16.84 13.10
CA ASN A 133 -7.69 -17.78 13.91
C ASN A 133 -6.34 -17.20 14.36
N ASN A 134 -6.13 -15.89 14.18
CA ASN A 134 -4.90 -15.20 14.52
C ASN A 134 -3.69 -15.66 13.68
N PHE A 135 -3.94 -16.33 12.55
CA PHE A 135 -2.93 -16.74 11.58
C PHE A 135 -2.63 -15.59 10.62
N VAL A 136 -1.36 -15.35 10.32
CA VAL A 136 -0.90 -14.25 9.47
C VAL A 136 -0.45 -14.79 8.11
N THR A 137 -1.12 -14.35 7.06
CA THR A 137 -0.70 -14.54 5.67
C THR A 137 -0.02 -13.28 5.16
N SER A 138 1.26 -13.36 4.82
CA SER A 138 2.03 -12.24 4.28
C SER A 138 2.10 -12.29 2.75
N ILE A 139 1.65 -11.22 2.11
CA ILE A 139 1.73 -11.04 0.66
C ILE A 139 2.90 -10.11 0.35
N ASN A 140 3.89 -10.60 -0.40
CA ASN A 140 5.07 -9.80 -0.75
C ASN A 140 4.72 -8.73 -1.80
N LEU A 141 4.94 -7.46 -1.47
CA LEU A 141 4.66 -6.33 -2.37
C LEU A 141 5.84 -5.93 -3.25
N SER A 142 7.02 -6.55 -3.08
CA SER A 142 8.25 -6.15 -3.79
C SER A 142 8.15 -6.26 -5.30
N ALA A 143 7.28 -7.12 -5.83
CA ALA A 143 7.03 -7.23 -7.27
C ALA A 143 6.07 -6.13 -7.79
N ALA A 144 5.23 -5.56 -6.93
CA ALA A 144 4.28 -4.51 -7.26
C ALA A 144 4.91 -3.11 -7.14
N VAL A 145 5.81 -2.92 -6.19
CA VAL A 145 6.56 -1.67 -6.00
C VAL A 145 7.75 -1.67 -6.95
N LYS A 146 7.69 -0.86 -8.01
CA LYS A 146 8.80 -0.67 -8.93
C LYS A 146 9.72 0.42 -8.40
N GLU A 147 10.87 0.02 -7.87
CA GLU A 147 11.90 0.96 -7.45
C GLU A 147 12.65 1.57 -8.65
N PRO A 148 13.08 2.84 -8.55
CA PRO A 148 13.76 3.52 -9.65
C PRO A 148 15.16 2.96 -9.93
N TRP A 149 15.82 2.35 -8.93
CA TRP A 149 17.09 1.62 -9.08
C TRP A 149 17.32 0.59 -7.96
N PHE A 150 18.36 -0.22 -8.12
CA PHE A 150 18.81 -1.20 -7.12
C PHE A 150 20.00 -0.65 -6.32
N SER A 151 20.06 -0.98 -5.04
CA SER A 151 21.17 -0.64 -4.14
C SER A 151 22.45 -1.42 -4.46
N SER A 152 23.59 -0.76 -4.47
CA SER A 152 24.91 -1.43 -4.59
C SER A 152 25.29 -2.32 -3.41
N THR A 153 24.72 -2.07 -2.23
CA THR A 153 25.05 -2.86 -1.03
C THR A 153 24.17 -4.11 -0.96
N THR A 154 22.85 -3.95 -1.05
CA THR A 154 21.90 -5.06 -0.85
C THR A 154 21.55 -5.79 -2.14
N LYS A 155 21.77 -5.16 -3.31
CA LYS A 155 21.30 -5.64 -4.63
C LYS A 155 19.77 -5.87 -4.67
N ALA A 156 19.03 -5.21 -3.79
CA ALA A 156 17.58 -5.11 -3.80
C ALA A 156 17.15 -3.70 -4.26
N GLY A 157 15.85 -3.48 -4.47
CA GLY A 157 15.32 -2.16 -4.77
C GLY A 157 15.72 -1.13 -3.71
N ALA A 158 16.12 0.07 -4.14
CA ALA A 158 16.57 1.13 -3.23
C ALA A 158 15.42 1.61 -2.34
N THR A 159 15.71 1.81 -1.05
CA THR A 159 14.74 2.30 -0.05
C THR A 159 14.89 3.79 0.24
N THR A 160 16.03 4.38 -0.13
CA THR A 160 16.27 5.83 -0.03
C THR A 160 16.91 6.37 -1.31
N ASN A 161 16.73 7.67 -1.55
CA ASN A 161 17.36 8.38 -2.67
C ASN A 161 18.89 8.59 -2.50
N THR A 162 19.45 8.23 -1.34
CA THR A 162 20.90 8.33 -1.07
C THR A 162 21.67 7.05 -1.39
N GLU A 163 20.97 5.96 -1.71
CA GLU A 163 21.62 4.69 -2.03
C GLU A 163 22.27 4.73 -3.42
N ASN A 164 23.52 4.28 -3.48
CA ASN A 164 24.25 4.12 -4.73
C ASN A 164 23.53 3.15 -5.68
N ILE A 165 23.46 3.55 -6.96
CA ILE A 165 22.86 2.77 -8.04
C ILE A 165 23.73 1.55 -8.38
N TYR A 166 23.11 0.38 -8.47
CA TYR A 166 23.69 -0.84 -8.99
C TYR A 166 22.93 -1.35 -10.21
N THR A 167 23.67 -1.62 -11.27
CA THR A 167 23.16 -2.18 -12.51
C THR A 167 24.14 -3.21 -13.05
N GLN A 168 23.63 -4.38 -13.44
CA GLN A 168 24.41 -5.38 -14.19
C GLN A 168 24.36 -5.11 -15.71
N GLY A 169 23.40 -4.29 -16.14
CA GLY A 169 23.14 -3.93 -17.52
C GLY A 169 23.84 -2.65 -17.96
N TRP A 170 23.21 -1.92 -18.87
CA TRP A 170 23.63 -0.59 -19.31
C TRP A 170 22.72 0.48 -18.67
N VAL A 171 23.21 1.71 -18.60
CA VAL A 171 22.48 2.88 -18.09
C VAL A 171 22.37 3.92 -19.20
N GLY A 172 21.14 4.28 -19.55
CA GLY A 172 20.83 5.37 -20.47
C GLY A 172 20.31 6.59 -19.72
N ILE A 173 21.01 7.72 -19.81
CA ILE A 173 20.49 9.01 -19.36
C ILE A 173 20.03 9.76 -20.61
N GLY A 174 18.73 9.84 -20.83
CA GLY A 174 18.15 10.43 -22.04
C GLY A 174 18.26 9.56 -23.31
N PHE A 175 18.51 8.25 -23.15
CA PHE A 175 18.45 7.23 -24.19
C PHE A 175 17.65 6.02 -23.69
N ASP A 176 16.88 5.38 -24.59
CA ASP A 176 16.11 4.15 -24.35
C ASP A 176 16.79 2.90 -24.93
N THR A 177 17.87 3.09 -25.70
CA THR A 177 18.61 2.03 -26.38
C THR A 177 20.13 2.27 -26.32
N PRO A 178 20.94 1.19 -26.17
CA PRO A 178 22.39 1.27 -26.37
C PRO A 178 22.73 1.71 -27.81
N SER A 179 23.94 2.21 -28.02
CA SER A 179 24.51 2.50 -29.34
C SER A 179 24.83 1.26 -30.17
N GLY A 180 24.71 0.06 -29.59
CA GLY A 180 25.06 -1.21 -30.22
C GLY A 180 26.55 -1.56 -30.13
N LYS A 181 27.36 -0.74 -29.46
CA LYS A 181 28.77 -1.04 -29.19
C LYS A 181 28.89 -2.07 -28.07
N ALA A 182 29.69 -3.11 -28.32
CA ALA A 182 30.02 -4.11 -27.31
C ALA A 182 30.69 -3.42 -26.10
N GLY A 183 30.24 -3.75 -24.89
CA GLY A 183 30.79 -3.19 -23.65
C GLY A 183 30.26 -1.82 -23.24
N GLU A 184 29.31 -1.21 -23.97
CA GLU A 184 28.70 0.05 -23.53
C GLU A 184 27.86 -0.16 -22.27
N LYS A 185 28.25 0.51 -21.17
CA LYS A 185 27.57 0.44 -19.87
C LYS A 185 26.90 1.75 -19.45
N LEU A 186 27.30 2.88 -20.02
CA LEU A 186 26.74 4.20 -19.72
C LEU A 186 26.67 5.04 -21.00
N ARG A 187 25.51 5.64 -21.26
CA ARG A 187 25.29 6.56 -22.38
C ARG A 187 24.46 7.76 -21.91
N ILE A 188 24.89 8.97 -22.26
CA ILE A 188 24.29 10.22 -21.76
C ILE A 188 23.94 11.14 -22.94
N ASN A 189 22.67 11.55 -23.02
CA ASN A 189 22.18 12.59 -23.91
C ASN A 189 22.10 13.90 -23.12
N GLY A 190 23.20 14.65 -23.11
CA GLY A 190 23.31 15.88 -22.34
C GLY A 190 24.75 16.15 -21.90
N SER A 191 24.88 17.09 -20.96
CA SER A 191 26.16 17.45 -20.37
C SER A 191 26.45 16.67 -19.10
N ILE A 192 27.73 16.47 -18.80
CA ILE A 192 28.21 15.87 -17.54
C ILE A 192 28.97 16.96 -16.79
N THR A 193 28.53 17.28 -15.57
CA THR A 193 29.25 18.18 -14.66
C THR A 193 29.86 17.33 -13.54
N THR A 194 31.18 17.45 -13.36
CA THR A 194 31.92 16.76 -12.29
C THR A 194 32.56 17.78 -11.37
N VAL A 195 32.83 17.37 -10.13
CA VAL A 195 33.59 18.18 -9.17
C VAL A 195 35.00 17.59 -9.08
N ASN A 196 36.00 18.42 -9.35
CA ASN A 196 37.42 18.06 -9.23
C ASN A 196 38.13 19.10 -8.36
N SER A 197 39.29 18.71 -7.83
CA SER A 197 40.08 19.56 -6.93
C SER A 197 40.80 20.70 -7.64
N THR A 198 41.16 20.55 -8.92
CA THR A 198 42.05 21.47 -9.63
C THR A 198 41.71 21.58 -11.12
N TYR A 199 42.02 22.73 -11.71
CA TYR A 199 41.98 22.99 -13.16
C TYR A 199 43.39 23.38 -13.63
N ALA A 200 43.76 23.08 -14.88
CA ALA A 200 45.15 23.06 -15.32
C ALA A 200 45.86 24.42 -15.40
N ASP A 201 45.15 25.54 -15.20
CA ASP A 201 45.66 26.91 -15.32
C ASP A 201 46.95 27.20 -14.50
N TYR A 202 47.29 26.37 -13.51
CA TYR A 202 48.59 26.40 -12.82
C TYR A 202 49.80 26.33 -13.75
N VAL A 203 49.65 25.75 -14.96
CA VAL A 203 50.72 25.70 -15.97
C VAL A 203 51.15 27.12 -16.36
N PHE A 204 50.19 28.01 -16.60
CA PHE A 204 50.47 29.39 -16.95
C PHE A 204 50.95 30.21 -15.75
N GLU A 205 50.38 29.98 -14.56
CA GLU A 205 50.84 30.66 -13.34
C GLU A 205 52.34 30.41 -13.12
N ASP A 206 52.77 29.14 -13.14
CA ASP A 206 54.17 28.82 -12.93
C ASP A 206 55.07 29.34 -14.07
N TYR A 207 54.64 29.25 -15.32
CA TYR A 207 55.43 29.74 -16.45
C TYR A 207 55.66 31.26 -16.41
N PHE A 208 54.63 32.05 -16.09
CA PHE A 208 54.73 33.51 -16.11
C PHE A 208 55.16 34.14 -14.77
N GLN A 209 54.86 33.48 -13.64
CA GLN A 209 55.08 34.01 -12.30
C GLN A 209 56.16 33.25 -11.51
N GLY A 210 56.53 32.04 -11.96
CA GLY A 210 57.49 31.15 -11.30
C GLY A 210 56.90 30.30 -10.15
N TYR A 211 55.60 30.43 -9.88
CA TYR A 211 54.85 29.65 -8.91
C TYR A 211 53.36 29.57 -9.30
N SER A 212 52.64 28.61 -8.71
CA SER A 212 51.18 28.49 -8.83
C SER A 212 50.51 28.42 -7.46
N ASP A 213 49.40 29.13 -7.29
CA ASP A 213 48.55 29.06 -6.10
C ASP A 213 47.61 27.85 -6.14
N ILE A 214 47.25 27.39 -7.35
CA ILE A 214 46.40 26.22 -7.56
C ILE A 214 47.17 24.93 -7.30
N LYS A 215 48.45 24.86 -7.69
CA LYS A 215 49.30 23.67 -7.56
C LYS A 215 50.74 24.06 -7.24
N ALA A 216 51.03 24.24 -5.95
CA ALA A 216 52.32 24.76 -5.47
C ALA A 216 53.54 23.89 -5.81
N ASP A 217 53.34 22.58 -6.01
CA ASP A 217 54.38 21.62 -6.38
C ASP A 217 54.61 21.51 -7.90
N TYR A 218 53.77 22.15 -8.71
CA TYR A 218 53.94 22.17 -10.16
C TYR A 218 55.16 23.00 -10.57
N LYS A 219 55.89 22.48 -11.56
CA LYS A 219 57.01 23.17 -12.21
C LYS A 219 57.00 22.90 -13.71
N PHE A 220 56.94 23.96 -14.51
CA PHE A 220 57.06 23.91 -15.96
C PHE A 220 58.46 23.39 -16.34
N LYS A 221 58.51 22.35 -17.17
CA LYS A 221 59.75 21.67 -17.55
C LYS A 221 60.16 22.06 -18.96
N GLY A 222 61.46 22.23 -19.18
CA GLY A 222 62.00 22.42 -20.52
C GLY A 222 61.96 21.12 -21.34
N LEU A 223 61.96 21.24 -22.67
CA LEU A 223 61.93 20.09 -23.59
C LEU A 223 63.05 19.07 -23.35
N ALA A 224 64.25 19.51 -22.93
CA ALA A 224 65.36 18.62 -22.63
C ALA A 224 65.10 17.73 -21.40
N GLU A 225 64.49 18.29 -20.34
CA GLU A 225 64.09 17.52 -19.16
C GLU A 225 62.95 16.56 -19.50
N ILE A 226 61.97 17.02 -20.29
CA ILE A 226 60.86 16.19 -20.77
C ILE A 226 61.39 15.00 -21.59
N GLU A 227 62.32 15.25 -22.52
CA GLU A 227 62.93 14.20 -23.33
C GLU A 227 63.64 13.15 -22.45
N GLN A 228 64.41 13.60 -21.46
CA GLN A 228 65.10 12.71 -20.52
C GLN A 228 64.11 11.91 -19.68
N TYR A 229 63.01 12.53 -19.24
CA TYR A 229 61.95 11.87 -18.50
C TYR A 229 61.29 10.77 -19.35
N ILE A 230 60.90 11.08 -20.60
CA ILE A 230 60.28 10.10 -21.52
C ILE A 230 61.23 8.93 -21.80
N LYS A 231 62.52 9.21 -22.02
CA LYS A 231 63.53 8.15 -22.25
C LYS A 231 63.60 7.17 -21.08
N THR A 232 63.53 7.68 -19.86
CA THR A 232 63.65 6.93 -18.61
C THR A 232 62.34 6.21 -18.24
N HIS A 233 61.21 6.92 -18.32
CA HIS A 233 59.94 6.48 -17.74
C HIS A 233 58.90 5.98 -18.76
N LYS A 234 59.12 6.21 -20.06
CA LYS A 234 58.23 5.79 -21.16
C LYS A 234 56.80 6.35 -21.14
N HIS A 235 56.59 7.45 -20.42
CA HIS A 235 55.37 8.24 -20.42
C HIS A 235 55.72 9.72 -20.22
N LEU A 236 54.76 10.61 -20.44
CA LEU A 236 54.93 12.06 -20.21
C LEU A 236 54.88 12.38 -18.72
N PRO A 237 55.66 13.38 -18.23
CA PRO A 237 55.49 13.89 -16.86
C PRO A 237 54.03 14.29 -16.61
N GLY A 238 53.50 14.00 -15.42
CA GLY A 238 52.14 14.40 -15.03
C GLY A 238 51.00 13.54 -15.62
N ILE A 239 51.30 12.57 -16.49
CA ILE A 239 50.32 11.57 -16.95
C ILE A 239 50.44 10.31 -16.11
N THR A 240 49.32 9.78 -15.61
CA THR A 240 49.32 8.51 -14.86
C THR A 240 49.87 7.38 -15.76
N PRO A 241 50.97 6.72 -15.37
CA PRO A 241 51.53 5.65 -16.16
C PRO A 241 50.66 4.38 -16.08
N ILE A 242 50.72 3.56 -17.13
CA ILE A 242 49.86 2.37 -17.26
C ILE A 242 50.05 1.33 -16.14
N ASN A 243 51.21 1.31 -15.48
CA ASN A 243 51.52 0.42 -14.36
C ASN A 243 50.88 0.87 -13.03
N GLU A 244 50.42 2.11 -12.93
CA GLU A 244 49.68 2.64 -11.78
C GLU A 244 48.16 2.52 -11.96
N LEU A 245 47.70 2.18 -13.16
CA LEU A 245 46.29 1.92 -13.44
C LEU A 245 45.89 0.53 -12.95
N GLU A 246 44.68 0.44 -12.40
CA GLU A 246 44.09 -0.85 -12.03
C GLU A 246 43.79 -1.67 -13.29
N ARG A 247 44.29 -2.91 -13.34
CA ARG A 247 44.02 -3.85 -14.43
C ARG A 247 42.88 -4.81 -14.06
N THR A 248 41.82 -4.80 -14.87
CA THR A 248 40.68 -5.71 -14.75
C THR A 248 40.77 -6.84 -15.78
N ALA A 249 39.81 -7.78 -15.77
CA ALA A 249 39.72 -8.81 -16.80
C ALA A 249 39.37 -8.23 -18.18
N GLU A 250 38.70 -7.08 -18.21
CA GLU A 250 38.21 -6.40 -19.41
C GLU A 250 39.15 -5.30 -19.92
N GLY A 251 40.09 -4.80 -19.12
CA GLY A 251 40.99 -3.72 -19.52
C GLY A 251 41.68 -3.00 -18.36
N TYR A 252 41.89 -1.70 -18.50
CA TYR A 252 42.40 -0.83 -17.44
C TYR A 252 41.30 0.11 -16.96
N SER A 253 41.21 0.27 -15.65
CA SER A 253 40.34 1.26 -15.01
C SER A 253 41.12 2.55 -14.81
N PHE A 254 40.50 3.68 -15.16
CA PHE A 254 41.09 5.01 -14.98
C PHE A 254 40.00 6.03 -14.71
N ASN A 255 40.39 7.12 -14.03
CA ASN A 255 39.50 8.22 -13.73
C ASN A 255 39.44 9.20 -14.92
N MET A 256 38.28 9.29 -15.57
CA MET A 256 38.08 10.17 -16.73
C MET A 256 38.26 11.66 -16.38
N SER A 257 37.83 12.08 -15.19
CA SER A 257 37.99 13.45 -14.73
C SER A 257 39.45 13.82 -14.52
N GLU A 258 40.23 12.92 -13.91
CA GLU A 258 41.66 13.12 -13.71
C GLU A 258 42.41 13.12 -15.04
N LEU A 259 42.12 12.18 -15.93
CA LEU A 259 42.68 12.14 -17.28
C LEU A 259 42.40 13.44 -18.04
N SER A 260 41.19 13.99 -17.92
CA SER A 260 40.84 15.27 -18.54
C SER A 260 41.73 16.42 -18.05
N ILE A 261 42.05 16.46 -16.75
CA ILE A 261 42.94 17.49 -16.19
C ILE A 261 44.37 17.29 -16.67
N GLN A 262 44.86 16.05 -16.64
CA GLN A 262 46.20 15.70 -17.11
C GLN A 262 46.40 16.04 -18.61
N LEU A 263 45.39 15.78 -19.44
CA LEU A 263 45.41 16.13 -20.86
C LEU A 263 45.40 17.65 -21.07
N LEU A 264 44.65 18.39 -20.26
CA LEU A 264 44.65 19.85 -20.33
C LEU A 264 46.01 20.42 -19.89
N GLU A 265 46.61 19.91 -18.82
CA GLU A 265 47.98 20.25 -18.37
C GLU A 265 48.97 20.10 -19.54
N LYS A 266 48.97 18.94 -20.21
CA LYS A 266 49.88 18.72 -21.36
C LYS A 266 49.56 19.62 -22.55
N THR A 267 48.29 19.93 -22.78
CA THR A 267 47.89 20.82 -23.87
C THR A 267 48.46 22.23 -23.65
N GLU A 268 48.33 22.76 -22.44
CA GLU A 268 48.87 24.07 -22.07
C GLU A 268 50.40 24.10 -22.16
N GLU A 269 51.08 23.06 -21.67
CA GLU A 269 52.53 22.93 -21.79
C GLU A 269 53.00 22.94 -23.26
N ILE A 270 52.32 22.19 -24.13
CA ILE A 270 52.64 22.15 -25.56
C ILE A 270 52.47 23.54 -26.19
N TYR A 271 51.39 24.27 -25.85
CA TYR A 271 51.21 25.63 -26.36
C TYR A 271 52.34 26.58 -25.92
N LEU A 272 52.80 26.48 -24.67
CA LEU A 272 53.94 27.26 -24.20
C LEU A 272 55.22 26.93 -24.96
N HIS A 273 55.54 25.65 -25.15
CA HIS A 273 56.70 25.25 -25.95
C HIS A 273 56.61 25.68 -27.41
N ILE A 274 55.42 25.67 -28.02
CA ILE A 274 55.20 26.19 -29.38
C ILE A 274 55.49 27.69 -29.43
N ILE A 275 55.03 28.46 -28.43
CA ILE A 275 55.29 29.90 -28.34
C ILE A 275 56.79 30.17 -28.18
N GLU A 276 57.47 29.44 -27.29
CA GLU A 276 58.94 29.52 -27.12
C GLU A 276 59.67 29.23 -28.44
N GLN A 277 59.27 28.15 -29.13
CA GLN A 277 59.87 27.75 -30.39
C GLN A 277 59.63 28.79 -31.49
N ASN A 278 58.42 29.35 -31.60
CA ASN A 278 58.09 30.38 -32.57
C ASN A 278 58.90 31.66 -32.32
N ASN A 279 59.05 32.07 -31.06
CA ASN A 279 59.89 33.22 -30.71
C ASN A 279 61.37 32.98 -31.08
N ALA A 280 61.88 31.77 -30.86
CA ALA A 280 63.23 31.40 -31.28
C ALA A 280 63.41 31.41 -32.80
N ILE A 281 62.39 30.98 -33.57
CA ILE A 281 62.40 31.07 -35.05
C ILE A 281 62.44 32.53 -35.50
N ILE A 282 61.57 33.39 -34.97
CA ILE A 282 61.54 34.82 -35.28
C ILE A 282 62.89 35.49 -34.98
N ALA A 283 63.52 35.11 -33.86
CA ALA A 283 64.85 35.61 -33.52
C ALA A 283 65.91 35.17 -34.53
N LYS A 284 65.91 33.90 -34.93
CA LYS A 284 66.81 33.37 -35.95
C LYS A 284 66.59 34.01 -37.32
N ASP A 285 65.36 34.26 -37.73
CA ASP A 285 65.05 34.93 -38.99
C ASP A 285 65.59 36.37 -39.02
N LYS A 286 65.54 37.08 -37.88
CA LYS A 286 66.17 38.40 -37.75
C LYS A 286 67.70 38.34 -37.86
N GLU A 287 68.33 37.31 -37.31
CA GLU A 287 69.77 37.11 -37.45
C GLU A 287 70.16 36.78 -38.88
N ILE A 288 69.40 35.92 -39.55
CA ILE A 288 69.59 35.58 -40.97
C ILE A 288 69.44 36.83 -41.84
N ALA A 289 68.43 37.67 -41.60
CA ALA A 289 68.26 38.92 -42.33
C ALA A 289 69.48 39.85 -42.18
N LYS A 290 69.99 40.04 -40.95
CA LYS A 290 71.21 40.82 -40.70
C LYS A 290 72.44 40.22 -41.37
N MET A 291 72.54 38.89 -41.41
CA MET A 291 73.65 38.20 -42.07
C MET A 291 73.60 38.41 -43.59
N ASN A 292 72.41 38.37 -44.18
CA ASN A 292 72.20 38.65 -45.61
C ASN A 292 72.55 40.11 -45.96
N GLU A 293 72.10 41.09 -45.17
CA GLU A 293 72.48 42.51 -45.36
C GLU A 293 74.01 42.71 -45.31
N ARG A 294 74.68 42.00 -44.39
CA ARG A 294 76.15 42.05 -44.28
C ARG A 294 76.83 41.41 -45.49
N LEU A 295 76.29 40.32 -46.02
CA LEU A 295 76.79 39.66 -47.23
C LEU A 295 76.65 40.60 -48.44
N GLU A 296 75.48 41.19 -48.66
CA GLU A 296 75.26 42.17 -49.74
C GLU A 296 76.25 43.34 -49.67
N ARG A 297 76.50 43.86 -48.46
CA ARG A 297 77.47 44.95 -48.26
C ARG A 297 78.91 44.52 -48.58
N LEU A 298 79.30 43.31 -48.23
CA LEU A 298 80.63 42.77 -48.53
C LEU A 298 80.79 42.52 -50.03
N GLU A 299 79.78 41.96 -50.69
CA GLU A 299 79.76 41.74 -52.14
C GLU A 299 79.93 43.07 -52.89
N LYS A 300 79.20 44.12 -52.50
CA LYS A 300 79.36 45.46 -53.08
C LYS A 300 80.77 46.02 -52.90
N LEU A 301 81.36 45.88 -51.70
CA LEU A 301 82.73 46.35 -51.43
C LEU A 301 83.78 45.62 -52.27
N ILE A 302 83.56 44.35 -52.60
CA ILE A 302 84.45 43.58 -53.49
C ILE A 302 84.30 44.06 -54.93
N GLU A 303 83.07 44.30 -55.39
CA GLU A 303 82.81 44.82 -56.74
C GLU A 303 83.41 46.22 -56.96
N GLU A 304 83.30 47.11 -55.97
CA GLU A 304 83.90 48.46 -55.99
C GLU A 304 85.45 48.40 -56.01
N ASN A 305 86.06 47.46 -55.30
CA ASN A 305 87.52 47.29 -55.30
C ASN A 305 88.05 46.68 -56.61
N THR A 306 87.34 45.71 -57.18
CA THR A 306 87.73 45.09 -58.46
C THR A 306 87.64 46.10 -59.62
N THR A 307 86.58 46.92 -59.67
CA THR A 307 86.46 48.01 -60.67
C THR A 307 87.52 49.09 -60.50
N SER A 308 87.84 49.49 -59.27
CA SER A 308 88.93 50.45 -58.99
C SER A 308 90.32 49.92 -59.37
N SER A 309 90.57 48.61 -59.19
CA SER A 309 91.83 47.97 -59.59
C SER A 309 92.01 47.90 -61.12
N ASN A 310 90.93 47.65 -61.87
CA ASN A 310 90.97 47.68 -63.34
C ASN A 310 91.18 49.10 -63.89
N ALA A 311 90.54 50.13 -63.31
CA ALA A 311 90.73 51.52 -63.72
C ALA A 311 92.17 52.03 -63.49
N ALA A 312 92.83 51.60 -62.40
CA ALA A 312 94.22 51.93 -62.14
C ALA A 312 95.20 51.28 -63.15
N SER A 313 94.89 50.07 -63.63
CA SER A 313 95.72 49.35 -64.61
C SER A 313 95.67 49.93 -66.04
N VAL A 314 94.57 50.60 -66.41
CA VAL A 314 94.37 51.24 -67.72
C VAL A 314 95.04 52.63 -67.80
N SER A 315 95.32 53.27 -66.66
CA SER A 315 95.97 54.59 -66.61
C SER A 315 97.52 54.54 -66.63
N THR A 316 98.12 53.35 -66.65
CA THR A 316 99.59 53.16 -66.58
C THR A 316 100.22 52.51 -67.82
N ASN A 317 99.55 52.51 -68.97
CA ASN A 317 100.12 52.12 -70.26
C ASN A 317 100.15 53.27 -71.25
#